data_AF-A0A7W9YS08-F1
#
_entry.id   AF-A0A7W9YS08-F1
#
_cell.length_a   1.000
_cell.length_b   1.000
_cell.length_c   1.000
_cell.angle_alpha   90.00
_cell.angle_beta   90.00
_cell.angle_gamma   90.00
#
_symmetry.space_group_name_H-M   'P 1'
#
loop_
_entity.id
_entity.type
_entity.pdbx_description
1 polymer ?
#
loop_
_entity_poly.entity_id
_entity_poly.type
_entity_poly.pdbx_seq_one_letter_code
_entity_poly.pdbx_strand_id
1 'polypeptide(L)'
;MRSLSFSFSRRYNPIAAALLSKMGYTESERVEWKKQFLRMLVRMELDEAKQRLLFGFFETYVKRSDEEERRLRSEVNEMETKEKEQVLELMISYEQKALEKGREEGMKQGIKQGMIQGMKHLVQTMKRKGMSVKDIANVTDLEEEEIQKLLEKE
;
A
#
# COMPACT_ATOMS: atom_id res chain seq x y z
N MET A 1 -14.46 -25.76 -18.14
CA MET A 1 -13.67 -25.80 -19.38
C MET A 1 -14.04 -24.60 -20.27
N ARG A 2 -13.23 -23.54 -20.24
CA ARG A 2 -12.98 -22.68 -21.41
C ARG A 2 -11.48 -22.44 -21.42
N SER A 3 -10.81 -23.30 -22.19
CA SER A 3 -9.42 -23.19 -22.57
C SER A 3 -9.22 -21.92 -23.38
N LEU A 4 -8.90 -20.81 -22.72
CA LEU A 4 -8.12 -19.74 -23.35
C LEU A 4 -6.67 -20.24 -23.41
N SER A 5 -6.47 -21.19 -24.32
CA SER A 5 -5.18 -21.73 -24.67
C SER A 5 -4.31 -20.60 -25.21
N PHE A 6 -3.27 -20.28 -24.45
CA PHE A 6 -1.91 -20.47 -24.96
C PHE A 6 -1.55 -19.67 -26.23
N SER A 7 -1.99 -18.41 -26.31
CA SER A 7 -1.66 -17.53 -27.44
C SER A 7 -1.44 -16.08 -27.03
N PHE A 8 -0.77 -15.87 -25.89
CA PHE A 8 -0.12 -14.59 -25.56
C PHE A 8 1.39 -14.70 -25.34
N SER A 9 2.00 -15.84 -25.72
CA SER A 9 3.43 -16.13 -25.57
C SER A 9 4.40 -15.28 -26.40
N ARG A 10 4.02 -14.09 -26.88
CA ARG A 10 4.94 -13.23 -27.66
C ARG A 10 4.87 -11.72 -27.41
N ARG A 11 3.97 -11.19 -26.58
CA ARG A 11 4.00 -9.75 -26.25
C ARG A 11 4.10 -9.55 -24.74
N TYR A 12 5.34 -9.32 -24.31
CA TYR A 12 5.76 -8.82 -23.01
C TYR A 12 5.03 -7.51 -22.65
N ASN A 13 3.78 -7.59 -22.17
CA ASN A 13 3.07 -6.42 -21.65
C ASN A 13 2.81 -6.57 -20.14
N PRO A 14 3.57 -5.89 -19.28
CA PRO A 14 3.41 -5.96 -17.82
C PRO A 14 2.05 -5.43 -17.34
N ILE A 15 1.43 -4.53 -18.11
CA ILE A 15 0.09 -4.01 -17.83
C ILE A 15 -0.97 -5.10 -18.11
N ALA A 16 -0.78 -5.90 -19.16
CA ALA A 16 -1.64 -7.05 -19.42
C ALA A 16 -1.53 -8.10 -18.31
N ALA A 17 -0.31 -8.40 -17.85
CA ALA A 17 -0.09 -9.30 -16.72
C ALA A 17 -0.78 -8.81 -15.43
N ALA A 18 -0.69 -7.52 -15.13
CA ALA A 18 -1.36 -6.93 -13.97
C ALA A 18 -2.90 -6.88 -14.12
N LEU A 19 -3.43 -6.61 -15.31
CA LEU A 19 -4.88 -6.63 -15.59
C LEU A 19 -5.46 -8.05 -15.48
N LEU A 20 -4.70 -9.07 -15.91
CA LEU A 20 -5.10 -10.46 -15.81
C LEU A 20 -5.38 -10.85 -14.35
N SER A 21 -4.58 -10.41 -13.37
CA SER A 21 -4.78 -10.74 -11.94
C SER A 21 -6.20 -10.46 -11.39
N LYS A 22 -7.01 -9.61 -12.05
CA LYS A 22 -8.41 -9.30 -11.71
C LYS A 22 -9.48 -10.23 -12.30
N MET A 23 -9.13 -11.18 -13.19
CA MET A 23 -10.11 -12.01 -13.94
C MET A 23 -10.61 -13.27 -13.20
N GLY A 24 -10.54 -13.33 -11.86
CA GLY A 24 -11.07 -14.46 -11.07
C GLY A 24 -10.15 -15.69 -11.03
N TYR A 25 -8.85 -15.47 -11.14
CA TYR A 25 -7.82 -16.51 -11.03
C TYR A 25 -7.73 -17.13 -9.63
N THR A 26 -7.37 -18.41 -9.58
CA THR A 26 -7.05 -19.15 -8.35
C THR A 26 -5.79 -18.61 -7.66
N GLU A 27 -5.56 -18.97 -6.39
CA GLU A 27 -4.33 -18.60 -5.65
C GLU A 27 -3.06 -19.01 -6.40
N SER A 28 -3.01 -20.23 -6.92
CA SER A 28 -1.84 -20.74 -7.66
C SER A 28 -1.56 -19.95 -8.94
N GLU A 29 -2.61 -19.58 -9.68
CA GLU A 29 -2.44 -18.78 -10.90
C GLU A 29 -1.93 -17.37 -10.55
N ARG A 30 -2.38 -16.77 -9.45
CA ARG A 30 -1.87 -15.46 -9.01
C ARG A 30 -0.38 -15.48 -8.67
N VAL A 31 0.11 -16.53 -8.01
CA VAL A 31 1.54 -16.70 -7.71
C VAL A 31 2.36 -16.81 -9.00
N GLU A 32 1.92 -17.63 -9.95
CA GLU A 32 2.60 -17.78 -11.24
C GLU A 32 2.64 -16.44 -12.02
N TRP A 33 1.52 -15.72 -12.09
CA TRP A 33 1.49 -14.42 -12.77
C TRP A 33 2.40 -13.38 -12.12
N LYS A 34 2.46 -13.36 -10.80
CA LYS A 34 3.35 -12.49 -10.04
C LYS A 34 4.81 -12.80 -10.32
N LYS A 35 5.16 -14.09 -10.36
CA LYS A 35 6.49 -14.56 -10.74
C LYS A 35 6.86 -14.10 -12.16
N GLN A 36 5.98 -14.29 -13.14
CA GLN A 36 6.23 -13.86 -14.52
C GLN A 36 6.36 -12.33 -14.64
N PHE A 37 5.53 -11.58 -13.91
CA PHE A 37 5.62 -10.12 -13.88
C PHE A 37 6.97 -9.64 -13.32
N LEU A 38 7.46 -10.23 -12.23
CA LEU A 38 8.77 -9.89 -11.67
C LEU A 38 9.92 -10.21 -12.65
N ARG A 39 9.86 -11.37 -13.31
CA ARG A 39 10.84 -11.72 -14.37
C ARG A 39 10.82 -10.70 -15.51
N MET A 40 9.64 -10.23 -15.90
CA MET A 40 9.52 -9.20 -16.93
C MET A 40 10.17 -7.88 -16.49
N LEU A 41 9.95 -7.44 -15.25
CA LEU A 41 10.54 -6.21 -14.74
C LEU A 41 12.08 -6.25 -14.75
N VAL A 42 12.65 -7.39 -14.34
CA VAL A 42 14.11 -7.61 -14.38
C VAL A 42 14.64 -7.58 -15.80
N ARG A 43 13.96 -8.25 -16.75
CA ARG A 43 14.42 -8.34 -18.15
C ARG A 43 14.29 -7.04 -18.94
N MET A 44 13.33 -6.20 -18.59
CA MET A 44 13.04 -4.97 -19.34
C MET A 44 14.00 -3.82 -19.01
N GLU A 45 14.95 -4.00 -18.08
CA GLU A 45 15.96 -2.99 -17.67
C GLU A 45 15.35 -1.58 -17.50
N LEU A 46 14.16 -1.54 -16.90
CA LEU A 46 13.39 -0.31 -16.76
C LEU A 46 14.08 0.63 -15.76
N ASP A 47 13.97 1.94 -16.01
CA ASP A 47 14.37 2.94 -15.02
C ASP A 47 13.54 2.81 -13.73
N GLU A 48 14.11 3.28 -12.62
CA GLU A 48 13.51 3.14 -11.28
C GLU A 48 12.07 3.68 -11.23
N ALA A 49 11.79 4.79 -11.94
CA ALA A 49 10.47 5.41 -11.96
C ALA A 49 9.43 4.51 -12.63
N LYS A 50 9.76 3.91 -13.78
CA LYS A 50 8.88 2.97 -14.49
C LYS A 50 8.72 1.66 -13.72
N GLN A 51 9.79 1.14 -13.13
CA GLN A 51 9.69 -0.03 -12.25
C GLN A 51 8.76 0.25 -11.08
N ARG A 52 8.90 1.41 -10.42
CA ARG A 52 8.05 1.83 -9.30
C ARG A 52 6.60 1.98 -9.70
N LEU A 53 6.33 2.55 -10.87
CA LEU A 53 4.98 2.69 -11.42
C LEU A 53 4.33 1.32 -11.66
N LEU A 54 5.04 0.40 -12.34
CA LEU A 54 4.53 -0.92 -12.64
C LEU A 54 4.36 -1.77 -11.37
N PHE A 55 5.32 -1.70 -10.45
CA PHE A 55 5.23 -2.41 -9.18
C PHE A 55 4.06 -1.88 -8.33
N GLY A 56 3.93 -0.56 -8.18
CA GLY A 56 2.82 0.05 -7.46
C GLY A 56 1.46 -0.26 -8.09
N PHE A 57 1.40 -0.30 -9.42
CA PHE A 57 0.22 -0.79 -10.14
C PHE A 57 -0.08 -2.23 -9.75
N PHE A 58 0.88 -3.13 -9.87
CA PHE A 58 0.73 -4.56 -9.57
C PHE A 58 0.29 -4.85 -8.12
N GLU A 59 0.89 -4.16 -7.14
CA GLU A 59 0.54 -4.25 -5.71
C GLU A 59 -0.92 -3.89 -5.42
N THR A 60 -1.49 -2.97 -6.19
CA THR A 60 -2.89 -2.56 -6.03
C THR A 60 -3.86 -3.71 -6.40
N TYR A 61 -3.42 -4.67 -7.22
CA TYR A 61 -4.29 -5.73 -7.74
C TYR A 61 -4.12 -7.09 -7.05
N VAL A 62 -2.94 -7.40 -6.52
CA VAL A 62 -2.67 -8.68 -5.84
C VAL A 62 -2.76 -8.50 -4.34
N LYS A 63 -3.95 -8.73 -3.78
CA LYS A 63 -4.12 -8.84 -2.31
C LYS A 63 -3.31 -10.02 -1.79
N ARG A 64 -2.42 -9.73 -0.84
CA ARG A 64 -1.52 -10.71 -0.21
C ARG A 64 -2.27 -11.60 0.77
N SER A 65 -2.27 -12.91 0.54
CA SER A 65 -2.18 -13.84 1.66
C SER A 65 -0.70 -14.13 1.94
N ASP A 66 -0.31 -14.28 3.20
CA ASP A 66 1.06 -14.66 3.58
C ASP A 66 1.49 -15.98 2.93
N GLU A 67 0.53 -16.84 2.59
CA GLU A 67 0.76 -18.11 1.91
C GLU A 67 1.16 -17.95 0.45
N GLU A 68 0.55 -17.02 -0.29
CA GLU A 68 0.95 -16.69 -1.67
C GLU A 68 2.37 -16.12 -1.72
N GLU A 69 2.73 -15.25 -0.77
CA GLU A 69 4.08 -14.67 -0.71
C GLU A 69 5.13 -15.73 -0.37
N ARG A 70 4.83 -16.64 0.56
CA ARG A 70 5.70 -17.77 0.89
C ARG A 70 5.90 -18.70 -0.30
N ARG A 71 4.81 -19.03 -1.02
CA ARG A 71 4.87 -19.84 -2.25
C ARG A 71 5.69 -19.15 -3.33
N LEU A 72 5.47 -17.86 -3.58
CA LEU A 72 6.24 -17.08 -4.55
C LEU A 72 7.74 -17.11 -4.23
N ARG A 73 8.13 -16.89 -2.97
CA ARG A 73 9.53 -16.96 -2.54
C ARG A 73 10.14 -18.35 -2.76
N SER A 74 9.38 -19.41 -2.52
CA SER A 74 9.82 -20.78 -2.81
C SER A 74 10.06 -20.97 -4.31
N GLU A 75 9.12 -20.57 -5.15
CA GLU A 75 9.24 -20.71 -6.61
C GLU A 75 10.36 -19.84 -7.22
N VAL A 76 10.59 -18.64 -6.68
CA VAL A 76 11.74 -17.80 -7.06
C VAL A 76 13.06 -18.45 -6.65
N ASN A 77 13.09 -19.14 -5.51
CA ASN A 77 14.29 -19.83 -5.05
C ASN A 77 14.71 -21.00 -5.95
N GLU A 78 13.78 -21.56 -6.73
CA GLU A 78 13.98 -22.64 -7.70
C GLU A 78 14.42 -22.13 -9.09
N MET A 79 14.49 -20.81 -9.31
CA MET A 79 14.97 -20.23 -10.57
C MET A 79 16.49 -20.36 -10.74
N GLU A 80 16.94 -20.21 -11.98
CA GLU A 80 18.36 -20.08 -12.34
C GLU A 80 19.05 -18.99 -11.52
N THR A 81 20.28 -19.24 -11.07
CA THR A 81 20.99 -18.44 -10.04
C THR A 81 21.00 -16.94 -10.35
N LYS A 82 21.31 -16.56 -11.59
CA LYS A 82 21.37 -15.14 -12.00
C LYS A 82 20.00 -14.47 -12.03
N GLU A 83 18.98 -15.17 -12.54
CA GLU A 83 17.61 -14.62 -12.62
C GLU A 83 16.99 -14.52 -11.21
N LYS A 84 17.26 -15.52 -10.37
CA LYS A 84 16.87 -15.56 -8.95
C LYS A 84 17.38 -14.35 -8.17
N GLU A 85 18.69 -14.07 -8.25
CA GLU A 85 19.31 -12.97 -7.50
C GLU A 85 18.66 -11.63 -7.84
N GLN A 86 18.47 -11.35 -9.13
CA GLN A 86 17.87 -10.10 -9.60
C GLN A 86 16.39 -9.97 -9.17
N VAL A 87 15.62 -11.05 -9.23
CA VAL A 87 14.22 -11.05 -8.80
C VAL A 87 14.11 -10.88 -7.28
N LEU A 88 14.96 -11.54 -6.50
CA LEU A 88 14.98 -11.41 -5.04
C LEU A 88 15.37 -10.00 -4.60
N GLU A 89 16.40 -9.42 -5.22
CA GLU A 89 16.82 -8.04 -4.95
C GLU A 89 15.67 -7.05 -5.20
N LEU A 90 14.97 -7.22 -6.33
CA LEU A 90 13.79 -6.42 -6.67
C LEU A 90 12.71 -6.55 -5.58
N MET A 91 12.37 -7.79 -5.19
CA MET A 91 11.37 -8.04 -4.15
C MET A 91 11.74 -7.37 -2.83
N ILE A 92 12.98 -7.54 -2.36
CA ILE A 92 13.45 -6.96 -1.09
C ILE A 92 13.42 -5.43 -1.14
N SER A 93 13.90 -4.83 -2.23
CA SER A 93 13.92 -3.37 -2.39
C SER A 93 12.52 -2.77 -2.25
N TYR A 94 11.52 -3.38 -2.89
CA TYR A 94 10.15 -2.88 -2.82
C TYR A 94 9.48 -3.14 -1.46
N GLU A 95 9.76 -4.28 -0.82
CA GLU A 95 9.27 -4.54 0.53
C GLU A 95 9.78 -3.50 1.54
N GLN A 96 11.06 -3.14 1.45
CA GLN A 96 11.63 -2.07 2.28
C GLN A 96 10.95 -0.72 2.01
N LYS A 97 10.78 -0.33 0.74
CA LYS A 97 10.08 0.91 0.37
C LYS A 97 8.63 0.92 0.86
N ALA A 98 7.93 -0.21 0.78
CA ALA A 98 6.56 -0.34 1.26
C ALA A 98 6.47 -0.22 2.79
N LEU A 99 7.40 -0.86 3.52
CA LEU A 99 7.49 -0.77 4.97
C LEU A 99 7.78 0.67 5.43
N GLU A 100 8.73 1.35 4.76
CA GLU A 100 9.07 2.74 5.06
C GLU A 100 7.87 3.66 4.84
N LYS A 101 7.20 3.53 3.68
CA LYS A 101 5.99 4.30 3.38
C LYS A 101 4.88 4.05 4.40
N GLY A 102 4.65 2.79 4.77
CA GLY A 102 3.66 2.43 5.78
C GLY A 102 3.97 3.02 7.16
N ARG A 103 5.26 3.03 7.55
CA ARG A 103 5.70 3.66 8.80
C ARG A 103 5.50 5.18 8.77
N GLU A 104 5.82 5.82 7.65
CA GLU A 104 5.68 7.26 7.49
C GLU A 104 4.20 7.69 7.49
N GLU A 105 3.34 6.97 6.78
CA GLU A 105 1.89 7.19 6.77
C GLU A 105 1.28 6.94 8.16
N GLY A 106 1.67 5.85 8.83
CA GLY A 106 1.22 5.54 10.18
C GLY A 106 1.65 6.61 11.20
N MET A 107 2.88 7.12 11.09
CA MET A 107 3.35 8.22 11.92
C MET A 107 2.58 9.51 11.68
N LYS A 108 2.35 9.90 10.42
CA LYS A 108 1.55 11.09 10.07
C LYS A 108 0.12 10.98 10.59
N GLN A 109 -0.51 9.81 10.43
CA GLN A 109 -1.85 9.55 10.95
C GLN A 109 -1.87 9.61 12.48
N GLY A 110 -0.89 8.99 13.15
CA GLY A 110 -0.77 9.00 14.61
C GLY A 110 -0.58 10.40 15.18
N ILE A 111 0.28 11.23 14.58
CA ILE A 111 0.47 12.63 14.97
C ILE A 111 -0.83 13.42 14.80
N LYS A 112 -1.50 13.28 13.65
CA LYS A 112 -2.77 13.98 13.38
C LYS A 112 -3.85 13.58 14.38
N GLN A 113 -4.01 12.28 14.64
CA GLN A 113 -4.97 11.76 15.62
C GLN A 113 -4.64 12.24 17.04
N GLY A 114 -3.37 12.17 17.44
CA GLY A 114 -2.92 12.64 18.75
C GLY A 114 -3.16 14.14 18.94
N MET A 115 -2.91 14.95 17.92
CA MET A 115 -3.18 16.40 17.96
C MET A 115 -4.68 16.70 18.11
N ILE A 116 -5.55 16.00 17.35
CA ILE A 116 -7.00 16.16 17.45
C ILE A 116 -7.50 15.73 18.84
N GLN A 117 -7.03 14.59 19.36
CA GLN A 117 -7.40 14.12 20.70
C GLN A 117 -6.92 15.08 21.79
N GLY A 118 -5.70 15.59 21.69
CA GLY A 118 -5.15 16.60 22.60
C GLY A 118 -5.97 17.89 22.58
N MET A 119 -6.33 18.37 21.39
CA MET A 119 -7.18 19.55 21.23
C MET A 119 -8.58 19.33 21.81
N LYS A 120 -9.20 18.17 21.52
CA LYS A 120 -10.49 17.77 22.09
C LYS A 120 -10.45 17.81 23.63
N HIS A 121 -9.43 17.22 24.24
CA HIS A 121 -9.27 17.20 25.69
C HIS A 121 -9.05 18.60 26.29
N LEU A 122 -8.29 19.46 25.60
CA LEU A 122 -8.07 20.85 26.00
C LEU A 122 -9.37 21.65 26.00
N VAL A 123 -10.12 21.61 24.90
CA VAL A 123 -11.41 22.29 24.73
C VAL A 123 -12.42 21.82 25.79
N GLN A 124 -12.54 20.51 26.01
CA GLN A 124 -13.39 19.94 27.05
C GLN A 124 -12.99 20.41 28.46
N THR A 125 -11.69 20.53 28.72
CA THR A 125 -11.18 21.00 30.01
C THR A 125 -11.47 22.48 30.23
N MET A 126 -11.27 23.32 29.21
CA MET A 126 -11.63 24.75 29.26
C MET A 126 -13.12 24.94 29.49
N LYS A 127 -13.96 24.16 28.79
CA LYS A 127 -15.41 24.19 28.99
C LYS A 127 -15.81 23.78 30.41
N ARG A 128 -15.20 22.73 30.95
CA ARG A 128 -15.42 22.28 32.35
C ARG A 128 -14.99 23.32 33.38
N LYS A 129 -13.98 24.14 33.07
CA LYS A 129 -13.55 25.28 33.89
C LYS A 129 -14.45 26.52 33.77
N GLY A 130 -15.53 26.44 32.99
CA GLY A 130 -16.53 27.51 32.89
C GLY A 130 -16.28 28.51 31.77
N MET A 131 -15.30 28.30 30.89
CA MET A 131 -15.07 29.18 29.75
C MET A 131 -16.23 29.08 28.73
N SER A 132 -16.64 30.21 28.15
CA SER A 132 -17.63 30.22 27.09
C SER A 132 -17.00 29.72 25.77
N VAL A 133 -17.84 29.30 24.81
CA VAL A 133 -17.35 28.83 23.49
C VAL A 133 -16.59 29.95 22.77
N LYS A 134 -17.03 31.20 22.92
CA LYS A 134 -16.35 32.41 22.43
C LYS A 134 -14.96 32.61 23.04
N ASP A 135 -14.85 32.43 24.36
CA ASP A 135 -13.55 32.58 25.04
C ASP A 135 -12.57 31.49 24.62
N ILE A 136 -13.08 30.26 24.41
CA ILE A 136 -12.26 29.15 23.90
C ILE A 136 -11.80 29.45 22.48
N ALA A 137 -12.70 29.89 21.58
CA ALA A 137 -12.38 30.28 20.20
C ALA A 137 -11.25 31.30 20.14
N ASN A 138 -11.32 32.33 20.99
CA ASN A 138 -10.30 33.38 21.07
C ASN A 138 -8.94 32.88 21.60
N VAL A 139 -8.91 31.85 22.45
CA VAL A 139 -7.67 31.34 23.05
C VAL A 139 -7.02 30.25 22.19
N THR A 140 -7.83 29.46 21.48
CA THR A 140 -7.35 28.35 20.65
C THR A 140 -7.22 28.71 19.18
N ASP A 141 -7.60 29.93 18.78
CA ASP A 141 -7.70 30.37 17.38
C ASP A 141 -8.52 29.39 16.51
N LEU A 142 -9.59 28.83 17.10
CA LEU A 142 -10.50 27.90 16.42
C LEU A 142 -11.84 28.58 16.18
N GLU A 143 -12.54 28.17 15.13
CA GLU A 143 -13.91 28.64 14.92
C GLU A 143 -14.86 28.01 15.96
N GLU A 144 -15.91 28.74 16.34
CA GLU A 144 -16.91 28.24 17.29
C GLU A 144 -17.54 26.91 16.81
N GLU A 145 -17.68 26.73 15.49
CA GLU A 145 -18.19 25.49 14.88
C GLU A 145 -17.23 24.31 15.09
N GLU A 146 -15.92 24.51 14.96
CA GLU A 146 -14.91 23.48 15.21
C GLU A 146 -14.87 23.07 16.68
N ILE A 147 -14.98 24.05 17.58
CA ILE A 147 -15.11 23.81 19.02
C ILE A 147 -16.35 23.00 19.32
N GLN A 148 -17.48 23.31 18.69
CA GLN A 148 -18.73 22.58 18.88
C GLN A 148 -18.59 21.12 18.44
N LYS A 149 -17.97 20.86 17.27
CA LYS A 149 -17.66 19.48 16.79
C LYS A 149 -16.74 18.73 17.74
N LEU A 150 -15.76 19.41 18.36
CA LEU A 150 -14.87 18.79 19.36
C LEU A 150 -15.60 18.49 20.69
N LEU A 151 -16.64 19.25 21.02
CA LEU A 151 -17.46 19.05 22.22
C LEU A 151 -18.58 18.01 22.03
N GLU A 152 -18.94 17.67 20.80
CA GLU A 152 -19.88 16.59 20.50
C GLU A 152 -19.36 15.25 21.07
N LYS A 153 -20.24 14.57 21.79
CA LYS A 153 -20.01 13.18 22.23
C LYS A 153 -20.25 12.26 21.02
N GLU A 154 -19.37 11.28 20.86
CA GLU A 154 -19.68 10.10 20.03
C GLU A 154 -20.90 9.36 20.59
#